data_AF-A0A450XY45-F1
#
_entry.id   AF-A0A450XY45-F1
#
_cell.length_a   1.000
_cell.length_b   1.000
_cell.length_c   1.000
_cell.angle_alpha   90.00
_cell.angle_beta   90.00
_cell.angle_gamma   90.00
#
_symmetry.space_group_name_H-M   'P 1'
#
loop_
_entity.id
_entity.type
_entity.pdbx_description
1 polymer ?
#
loop_
_entity_poly.entity_id
_entity_poly.type
_entity_poly.pdbx_seq_one_letter_code
_entity_poly.pdbx_strand_id
1 'polypeptide(L)'
;MKKLLKSRMRENRILAATSHLPHLLAYSHDRCIAENGWRRRNLALHRRLRDFSRLAASDPQMWADIRLANADAILPLLEDFDSQLKSITHAIRGGEGESLKALFARAVEYRGRQYGRVVV
;
A
#
# COMPACT_ATOMS: atom_id res chain seq x y z
N MET A 1 7.26 -32.24 7.30
CA MET A 1 6.15 -31.62 6.54
C MET A 1 5.59 -30.34 7.17
N LYS A 2 5.05 -30.34 8.41
CA LYS A 2 4.43 -29.15 9.05
C LYS A 2 5.35 -27.90 9.20
N LYS A 3 6.64 -28.09 9.49
CA LYS A 3 7.63 -26.99 9.62
C LYS A 3 7.90 -26.28 8.29
N LEU A 4 7.97 -27.04 7.20
CA LEU A 4 8.17 -26.53 5.84
C LEU A 4 6.95 -25.70 5.38
N LEU A 5 5.74 -26.20 5.66
CA LEU A 5 4.49 -25.50 5.35
C LEU A 5 4.39 -24.17 6.10
N LYS A 6 4.70 -24.15 7.41
CA LYS A 6 4.76 -22.91 8.21
C LYS A 6 5.78 -21.91 7.66
N SER A 7 6.94 -22.38 7.20
CA SER A 7 7.97 -21.53 6.60
C SER A 7 7.46 -20.85 5.33
N ARG A 8 6.85 -21.63 4.41
CA ARG A 8 6.25 -21.09 3.18
C ARG A 8 5.13 -20.10 3.45
N MET A 9 4.24 -20.39 4.39
CA MET A 9 3.18 -19.44 4.76
C MET A 9 3.75 -18.12 5.31
N ARG A 10 4.84 -18.18 6.10
CA ARG A 10 5.50 -16.99 6.61
C ARG A 10 6.13 -16.17 5.48
N GLU A 11 6.82 -16.82 4.56
CA GLU A 11 7.43 -16.21 3.39
C GLU A 11 6.37 -15.56 2.47
N ASN A 12 5.28 -16.28 2.19
CA ASN A 12 4.15 -15.78 1.42
C ASN A 12 3.51 -14.53 2.02
N ARG A 13 3.37 -14.45 3.35
CA ARG A 13 2.87 -13.27 4.06
C ARG A 13 3.83 -12.09 3.98
N ILE A 14 5.13 -12.34 4.10
CA ILE A 14 6.15 -11.30 3.94
C ILE A 14 6.08 -10.72 2.52
N LEU A 15 6.08 -11.57 1.48
CA LEU A 15 5.94 -11.14 0.09
C LEU A 15 4.62 -10.39 -0.16
N ALA A 16 3.53 -10.85 0.45
CA ALA A 16 2.24 -10.19 0.34
C ALA A 16 2.31 -8.74 0.86
N ALA A 17 2.92 -8.53 2.04
CA ALA A 17 3.03 -7.22 2.67
C ALA A 17 4.06 -6.30 2.02
N THR A 18 5.22 -6.82 1.60
CA THR A 18 6.36 -6.00 1.16
C THR A 18 6.42 -5.79 -0.35
N SER A 19 5.73 -6.61 -1.15
CA SER A 19 5.77 -6.56 -2.61
C SER A 19 4.38 -6.56 -3.23
N HIS A 20 3.52 -7.53 -2.89
CA HIS A 20 2.25 -7.67 -3.61
C HIS A 20 1.29 -6.51 -3.33
N LEU A 21 1.08 -6.16 -2.06
CA LEU A 21 0.19 -5.08 -1.64
C LEU A 21 0.65 -3.71 -2.18
N PRO A 22 1.93 -3.28 -2.04
CA PRO A 22 2.37 -2.00 -2.61
C PRO A 22 2.06 -1.83 -4.10
N HIS A 23 2.23 -2.88 -4.90
CA HIS A 23 1.87 -2.85 -6.33
C HIS A 23 0.37 -2.74 -6.57
N LEU A 24 -0.47 -3.46 -5.82
CA LEU A 24 -1.93 -3.35 -5.92
C LEU A 24 -2.40 -1.91 -5.59
N LEU A 25 -1.82 -1.32 -4.54
CA LEU A 25 -2.11 0.05 -4.15
C LEU A 25 -1.69 1.04 -5.25
N ALA A 26 -0.54 0.81 -5.89
CA ALA A 26 -0.10 1.63 -7.02
C ALA A 26 -1.04 1.52 -8.23
N TYR A 27 -1.48 0.31 -8.61
CA TYR A 27 -2.46 0.12 -9.68
C TYR A 27 -3.78 0.84 -9.37
N SER A 28 -4.31 0.67 -8.15
CA SER A 28 -5.56 1.31 -7.73
C SER A 28 -5.44 2.83 -7.71
N HIS A 29 -4.31 3.35 -7.26
CA HIS A 29 -4.02 4.77 -7.21
C HIS A 29 -3.97 5.40 -8.60
N ASP A 30 -3.22 4.80 -9.54
CA ASP A 30 -3.10 5.32 -10.90
C ASP A 30 -4.43 5.23 -11.67
N ARG A 31 -5.21 4.18 -11.41
CA ARG A 31 -6.59 4.08 -11.91
C ARG A 31 -7.48 5.23 -11.39
N CYS A 32 -7.42 5.54 -10.10
CA CYS A 32 -8.18 6.65 -9.51
C CYS A 32 -7.80 8.00 -10.16
N ILE A 33 -6.50 8.25 -10.39
CA ILE A 33 -6.03 9.45 -11.09
C ILE A 33 -6.59 9.52 -12.52
N ALA A 34 -6.54 8.40 -13.25
CA ALA A 34 -7.03 8.31 -14.62
C ALA A 34 -8.54 8.57 -14.70
N GLU A 35 -9.32 7.95 -13.81
CA GLU A 35 -10.79 8.10 -13.75
C GLU A 35 -11.24 9.52 -13.39
N ASN A 36 -10.44 10.26 -12.61
CA ASN A 36 -10.71 11.66 -12.29
C ASN A 36 -10.21 12.66 -13.37
N GLY A 37 -9.65 12.17 -14.49
CA GLY A 37 -9.26 13.01 -15.63
C GLY A 37 -7.99 13.85 -15.43
N TRP A 38 -7.15 13.55 -14.43
CA TRP A 38 -5.93 14.29 -14.14
C TRP A 38 -4.86 13.96 -15.20
N ARG A 39 -4.66 14.84 -16.18
CA ARG A 39 -3.76 14.57 -17.31
C ARG A 39 -2.28 14.74 -16.95
N ARG A 40 -1.43 13.93 -17.59
CA ARG A 40 0.05 13.85 -17.47
C ARG A 40 0.79 15.20 -17.39
N ARG A 41 0.32 16.25 -18.08
CA ARG A 41 1.00 17.56 -18.13
C ARG A 41 1.12 18.26 -16.76
N ASN A 42 0.20 17.99 -15.83
CA ASN A 42 0.27 18.53 -14.46
C ASN A 42 0.98 17.58 -13.49
N LEU A 43 0.95 16.27 -13.79
CA LEU A 43 1.41 15.22 -12.88
C LEU A 43 2.90 14.90 -12.99
N ALA A 44 3.49 15.10 -14.18
CA ALA A 44 4.90 14.78 -14.46
C ALA A 44 5.91 15.60 -13.63
N LEU A 45 5.49 16.71 -13.03
CA LEU A 45 6.30 17.57 -12.17
C LEU A 45 6.39 17.06 -10.72
N HIS A 46 5.51 16.15 -10.31
CA HIS A 46 5.46 15.66 -8.94
C HIS A 46 6.31 14.39 -8.78
N ARG A 47 7.59 14.55 -8.39
CA ARG A 47 8.54 13.43 -8.17
C ARG A 47 7.93 12.31 -7.31
N ARG A 48 7.22 12.67 -6.23
CA ARG A 48 6.58 11.73 -5.31
C ARG A 48 5.55 10.82 -5.99
N LEU A 49 4.78 11.37 -6.94
CA LEU A 49 3.83 10.60 -7.73
C LEU A 49 4.57 9.63 -8.67
N ARG A 50 5.63 10.08 -9.34
CA ARG A 50 6.44 9.22 -10.24
C ARG A 50 7.06 8.04 -9.50
N ASP A 51 7.56 8.27 -8.27
CA ASP A 51 8.21 7.22 -7.48
C ASP A 51 7.23 6.11 -7.10
N PHE A 52 5.99 6.47 -6.73
CA PHE A 52 4.94 5.49 -6.38
C PHE A 52 4.32 4.82 -7.60
N SER A 53 3.91 5.60 -8.61
CA SER A 53 3.28 5.11 -9.85
C SER A 53 4.19 4.18 -10.66
N ARG A 54 5.52 4.27 -10.51
CA ARG A 54 6.46 3.33 -11.15
C ARG A 54 6.14 1.87 -10.83
N LEU A 55 5.57 1.56 -9.66
CA LEU A 55 5.16 0.19 -9.32
C LEU A 55 4.01 -0.31 -10.22
N ALA A 56 3.13 0.58 -10.68
CA ALA A 56 2.02 0.23 -11.58
C ALA A 56 2.48 0.02 -13.04
N ALA A 57 3.73 0.32 -13.39
CA ALA A 57 4.26 0.15 -14.75
C ALA A 57 4.61 -1.31 -15.11
N SER A 58 4.33 -2.26 -14.22
CA SER A 58 4.68 -3.66 -14.41
C SER A 58 3.61 -4.43 -15.19
N ASP A 59 3.97 -5.61 -15.72
CA ASP A 59 3.06 -6.43 -16.54
C ASP A 59 1.79 -6.86 -15.77
N PRO A 60 0.58 -6.48 -16.23
CA PRO A 60 -0.65 -6.72 -15.48
C PRO A 60 -1.06 -8.19 -15.42
N GLN A 61 -0.73 -9.00 -16.44
CA GLN A 61 -1.11 -10.42 -16.49
C GLN A 61 -0.32 -11.21 -15.44
N MET A 62 1.01 -11.12 -15.49
CA MET A 62 1.91 -11.75 -14.53
C MET A 62 1.54 -11.36 -13.09
N TRP A 63 1.26 -10.08 -12.89
CA TRP A 63 0.93 -9.57 -11.57
C TRP A 63 -0.47 -10.00 -11.10
N ALA A 64 -1.46 -10.19 -11.97
CA ALA A 64 -2.72 -10.81 -11.58
C ALA A 64 -2.50 -12.27 -11.12
N ASP A 65 -1.75 -13.05 -11.89
CA ASP A 65 -1.45 -14.45 -11.61
C ASP A 65 -0.74 -14.61 -10.26
N ILE A 66 0.26 -13.77 -9.97
CA ILE A 66 0.99 -13.74 -8.69
C ILE A 66 0.04 -13.50 -7.49
N ARG A 67 -0.99 -12.66 -7.64
CA ARG A 67 -1.93 -12.38 -6.53
C ARG A 67 -2.91 -13.51 -6.33
N LEU A 68 -3.46 -14.04 -7.42
CA LEU A 68 -4.39 -15.17 -7.34
C LEU A 68 -3.70 -16.38 -6.70
N ALA A 69 -2.43 -16.62 -7.03
CA ALA A 69 -1.62 -17.67 -6.42
C ALA A 69 -1.32 -17.45 -4.92
N ASN A 70 -1.46 -16.22 -4.40
CA ASN A 70 -1.18 -15.88 -3.01
C ASN A 70 -2.37 -15.16 -2.33
N ALA A 71 -3.60 -15.46 -2.77
CA ALA A 71 -4.84 -14.80 -2.36
C ALA A 71 -5.02 -14.81 -0.82
N ASP A 72 -4.80 -15.99 -0.21
CA ASP A 72 -4.96 -16.20 1.24
C ASP A 72 -4.07 -15.29 2.10
N ALA A 73 -2.91 -14.88 1.59
CA ALA A 73 -1.99 -13.99 2.30
C ALA A 73 -2.27 -12.51 2.03
N ILE A 74 -2.79 -12.17 0.85
CA ILE A 74 -2.98 -10.77 0.43
C ILE A 74 -4.35 -10.21 0.84
N LEU A 75 -5.41 -11.03 0.89
CA LEU A 75 -6.76 -10.57 1.21
C LEU A 75 -6.85 -9.94 2.62
N PRO A 76 -6.33 -10.55 3.70
CA PRO A 76 -6.37 -9.92 5.02
C PRO A 76 -5.63 -8.58 5.06
N LEU A 77 -4.53 -8.46 4.32
CA LEU A 77 -3.75 -7.22 4.26
C LEU A 77 -4.49 -6.11 3.51
N LEU A 78 -5.27 -6.46 2.48
CA LEU A 78 -6.14 -5.52 1.77
C LEU A 78 -7.27 -5.02 2.67
N GLU A 79 -7.90 -5.91 3.43
CA GLU A 79 -8.95 -5.57 4.40
C GLU A 79 -8.42 -4.65 5.51
N ASP A 80 -7.24 -4.98 6.06
CA ASP A 80 -6.56 -4.14 7.04
C ASP A 80 -6.26 -2.75 6.48
N PHE A 81 -5.75 -2.67 5.24
CA PHE A 81 -5.44 -1.40 4.59
C PHE A 81 -6.70 -0.56 4.31
N ASP A 82 -7.78 -1.18 3.85
CA ASP A 82 -9.08 -0.53 3.67
C ASP A 82 -9.63 0.02 5.00
N SER A 83 -9.49 -0.72 6.09
CA SER A 83 -9.84 -0.25 7.44
C SER A 83 -9.03 0.99 7.86
N GLN A 84 -7.72 1.03 7.56
CA GLN A 84 -6.90 2.23 7.79
C GLN A 84 -7.40 3.42 6.96
N LEU A 85 -7.70 3.23 5.67
CA LEU A 85 -8.23 4.29 4.81
C LEU A 85 -9.59 4.81 5.29
N LYS A 86 -10.48 3.93 5.78
CA LYS A 86 -11.76 4.33 6.38
C LYS A 86 -11.56 5.18 7.62
N SER A 87 -10.62 4.81 8.48
CA SER A 87 -10.26 5.57 9.69
C SER A 87 -9.75 6.98 9.34
N ILE A 88 -8.87 7.08 8.34
CA ILE A 88 -8.37 8.36 7.82
C ILE A 88 -9.51 9.19 7.23
N THR A 89 -10.37 8.57 6.42
CA THR A 89 -11.52 9.23 5.79
C THR A 89 -12.49 9.79 6.82
N HIS A 90 -12.76 9.02 7.88
CA HIS A 90 -13.60 9.44 8.99
C HIS A 90 -13.02 10.67 9.70
N ALA A 91 -11.74 10.61 10.09
CA ALA A 91 -11.07 11.72 10.77
C ALA A 91 -11.06 13.00 9.91
N ILE A 92 -10.83 12.88 8.59
CA ILE A 92 -10.89 14.01 7.66
C ILE A 92 -12.30 14.60 7.58
N ARG A 93 -13.34 13.77 7.43
CA ARG A 93 -14.74 14.22 7.35
C ARG A 93 -15.22 14.89 8.64
N GLY A 94 -14.74 14.40 9.79
CA GLY A 94 -15.07 14.96 11.11
C GLY A 94 -14.23 16.18 11.50
N GLY A 95 -13.22 16.57 10.70
CA GLY A 95 -12.28 17.64 11.08
C GLY A 95 -11.41 17.27 12.29
N GLU A 96 -11.21 15.98 12.57
CA GLU A 96 -10.54 15.48 13.76
C GLU A 96 -9.01 15.48 13.60
N GLY A 97 -8.42 16.68 13.67
CA GLY A 97 -6.98 16.88 13.47
C GLY A 97 -6.10 16.03 14.41
N GLU A 98 -6.47 15.90 15.68
CA GLU A 98 -5.70 15.10 16.65
C GLU A 98 -5.79 13.59 16.37
N SER A 99 -6.97 13.07 16.02
CA SER A 99 -7.13 11.69 15.57
C SER A 99 -6.24 11.39 14.37
N LEU A 100 -6.21 12.31 13.38
CA LEU A 100 -5.40 12.16 12.17
C LEU A 100 -3.89 12.18 12.48
N LYS A 101 -3.44 13.09 13.36
CA LYS A 101 -2.04 13.13 13.82
C LYS A 101 -1.65 11.83 14.54
N ALA A 102 -2.52 11.30 15.39
CA ALA A 102 -2.27 10.05 16.10
C ALA A 102 -2.15 8.85 15.14
N LEU A 103 -3.00 8.77 14.11
CA LEU A 103 -2.91 7.75 13.06
C LEU A 103 -1.56 7.82 12.33
N PHE A 104 -1.12 9.02 11.94
CA PHE A 104 0.16 9.20 11.23
C PHE A 104 1.37 8.96 12.13
N ALA A 105 1.32 9.38 13.40
CA ALA A 105 2.40 9.18 14.37
C ALA A 105 2.76 7.70 14.52
N ARG A 106 1.76 6.81 14.54
CA ARG A 106 1.97 5.35 14.60
C ARG A 106 2.77 4.85 13.39
N ALA A 107 2.47 5.34 12.19
CA ALA A 107 3.20 4.97 10.98
C ALA A 107 4.66 5.49 11.01
N VAL A 108 4.86 6.73 11.46
CA VAL A 108 6.21 7.33 11.63
C VAL A 108 7.03 6.54 12.65
N GLU A 109 6.43 6.17 13.77
CA GLU A 109 7.09 5.41 14.82
C GLU A 109 7.51 4.02 14.34
N TYR A 110 6.61 3.30 13.65
CA TYR A 110 6.94 2.00 13.04
C TYR A 110 8.14 2.13 12.08
N ARG A 111 8.08 3.07 11.14
CA ARG A 111 9.17 3.31 10.18
C ARG A 111 10.47 3.66 10.92
N GLY A 112 10.39 4.51 11.94
CA GLY A 112 11.54 4.93 12.75
C GLY A 112 12.23 3.76 13.44
N ARG A 113 11.46 2.78 13.96
CA ARG A 113 12.00 1.55 14.53
C ARG A 113 12.69 0.66 13.50
N GLN A 114 12.21 0.63 12.25
CA GLN A 114 12.77 -0.23 11.19
C GLN A 114 14.00 0.37 10.50
N TYR A 115 13.99 1.68 10.25
CA TYR A 115 14.95 2.32 9.33
C TYR A 115 15.65 3.55 9.93
N GLY A 116 15.46 3.82 11.22
CA GLY A 116 15.88 5.07 11.85
C GLY A 116 14.95 6.24 11.52
N ARG A 117 15.03 7.29 12.35
CA ARG A 117 14.26 8.53 12.14
C ARG A 117 14.86 9.31 10.97
N VAL A 118 14.05 9.52 9.95
CA VAL A 118 14.34 10.48 8.88
C VAL A 118 13.42 11.66 9.10
N VAL A 119 14.00 12.83 9.37
CA VAL A 119 13.27 14.10 9.32
C VAL A 119 13.30 14.54 7.87
N VAL A 120 12.15 14.54 7.20
CA VAL A 120 11.99 14.96 5.80
C VAL A 120 11.53 16.41 5.77
#